data_AF-A0AAV7R4L5-F1
#
_entry.id   AF-A0AAV7R4L5-F1
#
_cell.length_a   1.000
_cell.length_b   1.000
_cell.length_c   1.000
_cell.angle_alpha   90.00
_cell.angle_beta   90.00
_cell.angle_gamma   90.00
#
_symmetry.space_group_name_H-M   'P 1'
#
loop_
_entity.id
_entity.type
_entity.pdbx_description
1 polymer ?
#
loop_
_entity_poly.entity_id
_entity_poly.type
_entity_poly.pdbx_seq_one_letter_code
_entity_poly.pdbx_strand_id
1 'polypeptide(L)'
;MYQLSSPDCVDAIREAFREIKDLYILQDYSAISYKMSTCESLENRDNIHQLYEFLRNALTMIAVMNYPYPTDFMGHFPANPV
;
A
#
# COMPACT_ATOMS: atom_id res chain seq x y z
N MET A 1 1.23 -22.83 -13.86
CA MET A 1 0.40 -21.68 -14.28
C MET A 1 0.86 -20.49 -13.47
N TYR A 2 1.47 -19.48 -14.10
CA TYR A 2 1.78 -18.23 -13.44
C TYR A 2 0.47 -17.45 -13.30
N GLN A 3 -0.02 -17.27 -12.07
CA GLN A 3 -1.10 -16.35 -11.80
C GLN A 3 -0.50 -14.94 -11.92
N LEU A 4 -0.52 -14.40 -13.13
CA LEU A 4 -0.25 -12.97 -13.34
C LEU A 4 -1.40 -12.25 -12.64
N SER A 5 -1.09 -11.54 -11.55
CA SER A 5 -2.03 -10.74 -10.79
C SER A 5 -2.85 -9.84 -11.73
N SER A 6 -4.12 -9.54 -11.36
CA SER A 6 -5.09 -8.91 -12.27
C SER A 6 -4.57 -7.56 -12.79
N PRO A 7 -4.68 -7.24 -14.09
CA PRO A 7 -4.34 -5.91 -14.61
C PRO A 7 -5.12 -4.80 -13.89
N ASP A 8 -6.38 -5.07 -13.50
CA ASP A 8 -7.21 -4.13 -12.75
C ASP A 8 -6.61 -3.78 -11.37
N CYS A 9 -5.84 -4.70 -10.76
CA CYS A 9 -5.16 -4.45 -9.49
C CYS A 9 -4.08 -3.37 -9.64
N VAL A 10 -3.31 -3.42 -10.73
CA VAL A 10 -2.26 -2.43 -11.00
C VAL A 10 -2.88 -1.04 -11.18
N ASP A 11 -4.00 -0.95 -11.89
CA ASP A 11 -4.70 0.31 -12.11
C ASP A 11 -5.34 0.83 -10.81
N ALA A 12 -5.91 -0.05 -9.99
CA ALA A 12 -6.41 0.32 -8.66
C ALA A 12 -5.30 0.88 -7.75
N ILE A 13 -4.11 0.26 -7.75
CA ILE A 13 -2.95 0.77 -7.00
C ILE A 13 -2.54 2.16 -7.51
N ARG A 14 -2.51 2.37 -8.83
CA ARG A 14 -2.16 3.68 -9.42
C ARG A 14 -3.17 4.76 -9.04
N GLU A 15 -4.46 4.46 -9.11
CA GLU A 15 -5.52 5.39 -8.72
C GLU A 15 -5.45 5.69 -7.21
N ALA A 16 -5.22 4.71 -6.35
CA ALA A 16 -5.06 4.95 -4.91
C ALA A 16 -3.91 5.92 -4.59
N PHE A 17 -2.74 5.74 -5.23
CA PHE A 17 -1.61 6.67 -5.07
C PHE A 17 -1.93 8.07 -5.64
N ARG A 18 -2.73 8.14 -6.71
CA ARG A 18 -3.21 9.43 -7.24
C ARG A 18 -4.16 10.12 -6.27
N GLU A 19 -5.12 9.42 -5.69
CA GLU A 19 -6.05 9.98 -4.69
C GLU A 19 -5.30 10.57 -3.49
N ILE A 20 -4.29 9.86 -2.96
CA ILE A 20 -3.45 10.38 -1.87
C ILE A 20 -2.74 11.67 -2.29
N LYS A 21 -2.21 11.72 -3.51
CA LYS A 21 -1.54 12.92 -4.06
C LYS A 21 -2.52 14.08 -4.22
N ASP A 22 -3.73 13.83 -4.69
CA ASP A 22 -4.74 14.87 -4.91
C ASP A 22 -5.19 15.47 -3.57
N LEU A 23 -5.45 14.62 -2.56
CA LEU A 23 -5.73 15.07 -1.20
C LEU A 23 -4.55 15.84 -0.58
N TYR A 24 -3.32 15.41 -0.85
CA TYR A 24 -2.12 16.12 -0.40
C TYR A 24 -2.01 17.53 -1.02
N ILE A 25 -2.29 17.67 -2.32
CA ILE A 25 -2.30 18.97 -3.01
C ILE A 25 -3.38 19.88 -2.42
N LEU A 26 -4.54 19.33 -2.07
CA LEU A 26 -5.62 20.04 -1.38
C LEU A 26 -5.34 20.30 0.11
N GLN A 27 -4.21 19.80 0.63
CA GLN A 27 -3.83 19.86 2.04
C GLN A 27 -4.85 19.21 2.99
N ASP A 28 -5.66 18.27 2.50
CA ASP A 28 -6.61 17.51 3.32
C ASP A 28 -5.96 16.26 3.91
N TYR A 29 -5.00 16.49 4.80
CA TYR A 29 -4.29 15.41 5.48
C TYR A 29 -5.20 14.59 6.42
N SER A 30 -6.29 15.21 6.90
CA SER A 30 -7.28 14.57 7.76
C SER A 30 -8.01 13.44 7.01
N ALA A 31 -8.41 13.69 5.76
CA ALA A 31 -9.03 12.69 4.91
C ALA A 31 -8.06 11.55 4.57
N ILE A 32 -6.79 11.85 4.33
CA ILE A 32 -5.76 10.81 4.10
C ILE A 32 -5.62 9.93 5.34
N SER A 33 -5.46 10.54 6.52
CA SER A 33 -5.30 9.81 7.79
C SER A 33 -6.51 8.93 8.09
N TYR A 34 -7.72 9.45 7.88
CA TYR A 34 -8.97 8.71 8.06
C TYR A 34 -9.09 7.53 7.09
N LYS A 35 -8.90 7.76 5.79
CA LYS A 35 -9.00 6.70 4.75
C LYS A 35 -7.93 5.63 4.92
N MET A 36 -6.73 6.01 5.32
CA MET A 36 -5.61 5.08 5.57
C MET A 36 -5.63 4.48 6.98
N SER A 37 -6.51 4.97 7.86
CA SER A 37 -6.62 4.56 9.26
C SER A 37 -5.28 4.61 10.00
N THR A 38 -4.50 5.68 9.77
CA THR A 38 -3.22 5.87 10.46
C THR A 38 -3.46 6.16 11.94
N CYS A 39 -2.64 5.56 12.82
CA CYS A 39 -2.72 5.83 14.26
C CYS A 39 -2.35 7.27 14.60
N GLU A 40 -1.32 7.79 13.92
CA GLU A 40 -0.89 9.18 14.01
C GLU A 40 -1.54 10.01 12.92
N SER A 41 -1.88 11.25 13.25
CA SER A 41 -2.35 12.22 12.27
C SER A 41 -1.21 12.56 11.30
N LEU A 42 -1.49 12.51 10.01
CA LEU A 42 -0.57 13.01 8.99
C LEU A 42 -0.71 14.53 8.99
N GLU A 43 0.37 15.28 9.23
CA GLU A 43 0.27 16.74 9.40
C GLU A 43 1.24 17.51 8.50
N ASN A 44 2.18 16.81 7.87
CA ASN A 44 3.23 17.43 7.08
C ASN A 44 3.67 16.54 5.92
N ARG A 45 4.51 17.14 5.06
CA ARG A 45 5.07 16.48 3.87
C ARG A 45 5.88 15.22 4.21
N ASP A 46 6.63 15.23 5.31
CA ASP A 46 7.49 14.11 5.67
C ASP A 46 6.66 12.90 6.08
N ASN A 47 5.55 13.11 6.80
CA ASN A 47 4.61 12.03 7.11
C ASN A 47 3.97 11.44 5.84
N ILE A 48 3.62 12.28 4.86
CA ILE A 48 3.10 11.80 3.57
C ILE A 48 4.16 11.02 2.77
N HIS A 49 5.41 11.49 2.78
CA HIS A 49 6.50 10.74 2.16
C HIS A 49 6.70 9.37 2.83
N GLN A 50 6.69 9.32 4.17
CA GLN A 50 6.78 8.08 4.92
C GLN A 50 5.60 7.13 4.64
N LEU A 51 4.39 7.66 4.46
CA LEU A 51 3.22 6.87 4.05
C LEU A 51 3.46 6.20 2.68
N TYR A 52 4.01 6.93 1.70
CA TYR A 52 4.34 6.35 0.40
C TYR A 52 5.39 5.24 0.51
N GLU A 53 6.44 5.43 1.31
CA GLU A 53 7.45 4.40 1.55
C GLU A 53 6.86 3.16 2.25
N PHE A 54 5.99 3.37 3.23
CA PHE A 54 5.27 2.28 3.89
C PHE A 54 4.45 1.45 2.90
N LEU A 55 3.64 2.10 2.06
CA LEU A 55 2.82 1.42 1.05
C LEU A 55 3.66 0.67 0.01
N ARG A 56 4.75 1.29 -0.45
CA ARG A 56 5.68 0.65 -1.39
C ARG A 56 6.33 -0.59 -0.78
N ASN A 57 6.70 -0.53 0.51
CA ASN A 57 7.31 -1.65 1.20
C ASN A 57 6.31 -2.81 1.39
N ALA A 58 5.04 -2.52 1.68
CA ALA A 58 4.01 -3.55 1.75
C ALA A 58 3.87 -4.33 0.42
N LEU A 59 3.82 -3.62 -0.72
CA LEU A 59 3.81 -4.24 -2.05
C LEU A 59 5.07 -5.07 -2.33
N THR A 60 6.22 -4.60 -1.87
CA THR A 60 7.49 -5.33 -2.01
C THR A 60 7.48 -6.62 -1.18
N MET A 61 6.97 -6.56 0.06
CA MET A 61 6.87 -7.72 0.95
C MET A 61 5.97 -8.80 0.36
N ILE A 62 4.77 -8.45 -0.12
CA ILE A 62 3.88 -9.45 -0.74
C ILE A 62 4.51 -10.07 -2.01
N ALA A 63 5.25 -9.28 -2.79
CA ALA A 63 5.92 -9.77 -3.99
C ALA A 63 7.06 -10.75 -3.67
N VAL A 64 7.87 -10.46 -2.66
CA VAL A 64 8.95 -11.35 -2.20
C VAL A 64 8.39 -12.61 -1.55
N MET A 65 7.29 -12.49 -0.81
CA MET A 65 6.65 -13.59 -0.09
C MET A 65 5.65 -14.37 -0.95
N ASN A 66 5.69 -14.24 -2.28
CA ASN A 66 4.71 -14.84 -3.19
C ASN A 66 4.90 -16.35 -3.41
N TYR A 67 4.84 -17.13 -2.32
CA TYR A 67 5.00 -18.59 -2.34
C TYR A 67 3.65 -19.30 -2.51
N PRO A 68 3.63 -20.51 -3.12
CA PRO A 68 2.39 -21.26 -3.35
C PRO A 68 1.85 -21.96 -2.09
N TYR A 69 2.34 -21.61 -0.89
CA TYR A 69 1.92 -22.14 0.41
C TYR A 69 2.08 -21.05 1.49
N PRO A 70 1.39 -21.15 2.64
CA PRO A 70 1.51 -20.17 3.72
C PRO A 70 2.92 -20.09 4.29
N THR A 71 3.36 -18.90 4.67
CA THR A 71 4.70 -18.67 5.24
C THR A 71 4.66 -17.70 6.43
N ASP A 72 5.63 -17.85 7.34
CA ASP A 72 5.72 -17.10 8.60
C ASP A 72 7.09 -16.41 8.79
N PHE A 73 7.82 -16.13 7.70
CA PHE A 73 9.20 -15.63 7.79
C PHE A 73 9.29 -14.13 8.10
N MET A 74 8.64 -13.30 7.30
CA MET A 74 8.58 -11.83 7.48
C MET A 74 7.26 -11.37 8.13
N GLY A 75 6.43 -12.33 8.52
CA GLY A 75 5.02 -12.16 8.88
C GLY A 75 4.22 -13.35 8.37
N HIS A 76 2.96 -13.45 8.79
CA HIS A 76 2.05 -14.49 8.33
C HIS A 76 1.47 -14.11 6.97
N PHE A 77 1.88 -14.81 5.91
CA PHE A 77 1.38 -14.63 4.55
C PHE A 77 0.64 -15.89 4.08
N PRO A 78 -0.53 -15.75 3.42
CA PRO A 78 -1.23 -16.88 2.83
C PRO A 78 -0.49 -17.43 1.59
N ALA A 79 -1.00 -18.53 1.03
CA ALA A 79 -0.54 -19.00 -0.28
C ALA A 79 -0.93 -18.00 -1.38
N ASN A 80 0.03 -17.67 -2.26
CA ASN A 80 -0.11 -16.70 -3.35
C ASN A 80 -0.68 -15.33 -2.88
N PRO A 81 0.04 -14.59 -2.02
CA PRO A 81 -0.41 -13.32 -1.43
C PRO A 81 -0.49 -12.12 -2.38
N VAL A 82 -0.07 -12.27 -3.64
CA VAL A 82 -0.13 -11.24 -4.70
C VAL A 82 -1.34 -11.47 -5.60
#